data_AF-A0A7X2KEL3-F1
#
_entry.id   AF-A0A7X2KEL3-F1
#
_cell.length_a   1.000
_cell.length_b   1.000
_cell.length_c   1.000
_cell.angle_alpha   90.00
_cell.angle_beta   90.00
_cell.angle_gamma   90.00
#
_symmetry.space_group_name_H-M   'P 1'
#
loop_
_entity.id
_entity.type
_entity.pdbx_description
1 polymer ?
#
loop_
_entity_poly.entity_id
_entity_poly.type
_entity_poly.pdbx_seq_one_letter_code
_entity_poly.pdbx_strand_id
1 'polypeptide(L)'
;MQDILNGLRKDHRNILRLLDAFARELSLLDADGEPDYELLDDILRYSLDYPDQSHHRTEEYLVQRLLQEYPDVRDILRILLGEHEELRSAALDILNLLRHLLDGQVVDREVFSRNCRCFIDNYHRHIRREEALLFPLVEDVLSTGKDLNISRVTAEPPVSDGFPDSVRARLKLVVTVPD
;
A
#
# COMPACT_ATOMS: atom_id res chain seq x y z
N MET A 1 5.37 15.15 -16.01
CA MET A 1 4.08 14.43 -15.80
C MET A 1 4.24 12.92 -15.89
N GLN A 2 4.90 12.37 -16.93
CA GLN A 2 5.29 10.95 -16.95
C GLN A 2 6.00 10.52 -15.64
N ASP A 3 6.76 11.44 -15.05
CA ASP A 3 7.47 11.32 -13.77
C ASP A 3 6.54 11.03 -12.58
N ILE A 4 5.28 11.48 -12.64
CA ILE A 4 4.27 11.25 -11.59
C ILE A 4 3.84 9.78 -11.63
N LEU A 5 3.42 9.29 -12.80
CA LEU A 5 3.03 7.89 -12.98
C LEU A 5 4.22 6.93 -12.76
N ASN A 6 5.41 7.30 -13.22
CA ASN A 6 6.64 6.55 -12.92
C ASN A 6 6.92 6.52 -11.40
N GLY A 7 6.60 7.60 -10.70
CA GLY A 7 6.64 7.73 -9.25
C GLY A 7 5.62 6.81 -8.56
N LEU A 8 4.34 6.87 -8.90
CA LEU A 8 3.29 6.03 -8.29
C LEU A 8 3.57 4.54 -8.53
N ARG A 9 3.97 4.16 -9.76
CA ARG A 9 4.45 2.81 -10.07
C ARG A 9 5.68 2.41 -9.23
N LYS A 10 6.53 3.35 -8.79
CA LYS A 10 7.63 3.07 -7.86
C LYS A 10 7.10 2.83 -6.44
N ASP A 11 6.11 3.59 -6.00
CA ASP A 11 5.47 3.39 -4.70
C ASP A 11 4.76 2.03 -4.64
N HIS A 12 4.00 1.67 -5.67
CA HIS A 12 3.43 0.32 -5.85
C HIS A 12 4.49 -0.78 -5.66
N ARG A 13 5.62 -0.69 -6.37
CA ARG A 13 6.70 -1.69 -6.24
C ARG A 13 7.30 -1.76 -4.84
N ASN A 14 7.33 -0.65 -4.10
CA ASN A 14 7.79 -0.66 -2.71
C ASN A 14 6.73 -1.29 -1.80
N ILE A 15 5.46 -0.89 -1.92
CA ILE A 15 4.34 -1.45 -1.15
C ILE A 15 4.25 -2.97 -1.38
N LEU A 16 4.27 -3.44 -2.63
CA LEU A 16 4.24 -4.86 -2.97
C LEU A 16 5.36 -5.65 -2.29
N ARG A 17 6.59 -5.10 -2.20
CA ARG A 17 7.71 -5.74 -1.49
C ARG A 17 7.52 -5.82 0.03
N LEU A 18 6.74 -4.91 0.62
CA LEU A 18 6.33 -5.00 2.03
C LEU A 18 5.24 -6.06 2.21
N LEU A 19 4.26 -6.14 1.31
CA LEU A 19 3.23 -7.17 1.33
C LEU A 19 3.84 -8.57 1.15
N ASP A 20 4.85 -8.72 0.28
CA ASP A 20 5.63 -9.95 0.14
C ASP A 20 6.35 -10.33 1.45
N ALA A 21 6.84 -9.35 2.20
CA ALA A 21 7.48 -9.58 3.51
C ALA A 21 6.45 -9.99 4.57
N PHE A 22 5.33 -9.26 4.65
CA PHE A 22 4.20 -9.60 5.50
C PHE A 22 3.71 -11.04 5.25
N ALA A 23 3.53 -11.43 3.98
CA ALA A 23 3.10 -12.77 3.60
C ALA A 23 4.08 -13.88 4.05
N ARG A 24 5.39 -13.61 4.07
CA ARG A 24 6.40 -14.55 4.59
C ARG A 24 6.29 -14.73 6.10
N GLU A 25 6.15 -13.65 6.85
CA GLU A 25 5.93 -13.72 8.30
C GLU A 25 4.63 -14.48 8.64
N LEU A 26 3.55 -14.25 7.89
CA LEU A 26 2.30 -15.02 8.03
C LEU A 26 2.43 -16.51 7.65
N SER A 27 3.51 -16.90 6.98
CA SER A 27 3.85 -18.30 6.66
C SER A 27 4.80 -18.94 7.68
N LEU A 28 5.40 -18.15 8.59
CA LEU A 28 6.05 -18.62 9.82
C LEU A 28 5.01 -18.79 10.92
N LEU A 29 4.06 -17.86 11.00
CA LEU A 29 2.70 -18.16 11.45
C LEU A 29 2.08 -19.25 10.55
N ASP A 30 0.95 -19.83 10.96
CA ASP A 30 0.38 -21.07 10.42
C ASP A 30 1.29 -22.33 10.56
N ALA A 31 2.59 -22.28 10.24
CA ALA A 31 3.59 -23.36 10.38
C ALA A 31 4.13 -23.56 11.82
N ASP A 32 3.40 -23.09 12.82
CA ASP A 32 3.74 -23.12 14.25
C ASP A 32 5.09 -22.48 14.65
N GLY A 33 5.66 -21.66 13.76
CA GLY A 33 6.75 -20.74 14.05
C GLY A 33 6.27 -19.42 14.65
N GLU A 34 7.25 -18.56 14.95
CA GLU A 34 7.05 -17.22 15.51
C GLU A 34 7.50 -16.16 14.50
N PRO A 35 6.58 -15.30 14.01
CA PRO A 35 6.91 -14.24 13.06
C PRO A 35 7.64 -13.06 13.74
N ASP A 36 8.34 -12.24 12.95
CA ASP A 36 8.83 -10.94 13.41
C ASP A 36 7.66 -9.95 13.56
N TYR A 37 7.03 -9.95 14.74
CA TYR A 37 5.93 -9.05 15.08
C TYR A 37 6.32 -7.56 15.02
N GLU A 38 7.61 -7.22 15.19
CA GLU A 38 8.09 -5.84 15.06
C GLU A 38 8.17 -5.42 13.57
N LEU A 39 8.55 -6.34 12.67
CA LEU A 39 8.45 -6.14 11.22
C LEU A 39 7.00 -5.94 10.78
N LEU A 40 6.06 -6.70 11.35
CA LEU A 40 4.63 -6.55 11.05
C LEU A 40 4.10 -5.18 11.48
N ASP A 41 4.46 -4.71 12.68
CA ASP A 41 4.10 -3.37 13.18
C ASP A 41 4.68 -2.26 12.27
N ASP A 42 5.95 -2.35 11.88
CA ASP A 42 6.58 -1.41 10.95
C ASP A 42 5.85 -1.34 9.60
N ILE A 43 5.53 -2.50 9.00
CA ILE A 43 4.87 -2.60 7.69
C ILE A 43 3.48 -1.96 7.76
N LEU A 44 2.70 -2.28 8.79
CA LEU A 44 1.37 -1.74 8.99
C LEU A 44 1.40 -0.21 9.21
N ARG A 45 2.35 0.30 9.98
CA ARG A 45 2.54 1.76 10.15
C ARG A 45 2.92 2.43 8.85
N TYR A 46 3.85 1.85 8.09
CA TYR A 46 4.20 2.37 6.77
C TYR A 46 2.98 2.44 5.85
N SER A 47 2.16 1.38 5.80
CA SER A 47 0.94 1.31 5.01
C SER A 47 -0.15 2.30 5.44
N LEU A 48 -0.11 2.81 6.67
CA LEU A 48 -1.02 3.86 7.16
C LEU A 48 -0.49 5.28 6.97
N ASP A 49 0.81 5.47 7.14
CA ASP A 49 1.40 6.81 7.19
C ASP A 49 1.86 7.31 5.81
N TYR A 50 2.59 6.49 5.05
CA TYR A 50 3.18 6.96 3.79
C TYR A 50 2.16 7.09 2.65
N PRO A 51 1.27 6.11 2.40
CA PRO A 51 0.30 6.23 1.33
C PRO A 51 -0.61 7.45 1.48
N ASP A 52 -1.22 7.63 2.65
CA ASP A 52 -2.18 8.71 2.95
C ASP A 52 -1.56 10.12 2.96
N GLN A 53 -0.23 10.24 3.06
CA GLN A 53 0.47 11.52 3.02
C GLN A 53 1.02 11.87 1.62
N SER A 54 1.16 10.90 0.72
CA SER A 54 1.99 11.01 -0.49
C SER A 54 1.33 10.38 -1.73
N HIS A 55 1.11 9.07 -1.67
CA HIS A 55 0.61 8.23 -2.77
C HIS A 55 -0.87 8.50 -3.04
N HIS A 56 -1.75 8.15 -2.09
CA HIS A 56 -3.20 8.28 -2.19
C HIS A 56 -3.59 9.74 -2.47
N ARG A 57 -2.94 10.73 -1.84
CA ARG A 57 -3.19 12.16 -2.15
C ARG A 57 -2.88 12.53 -3.59
N THR A 58 -1.81 11.97 -4.17
CA THR A 58 -1.49 12.20 -5.58
C THR A 58 -2.54 11.57 -6.49
N GLU A 59 -3.07 10.39 -6.13
CA GLU A 59 -4.18 9.73 -6.83
C GLU A 59 -5.52 10.45 -6.67
N GLU A 60 -5.85 10.95 -5.48
CA GLU A 60 -7.01 11.81 -5.24
C GLU A 60 -7.01 13.04 -6.16
N TYR A 61 -5.85 13.71 -6.31
CA TYR A 61 -5.71 14.82 -7.24
C TYR A 61 -5.86 14.37 -8.71
N LEU A 62 -5.32 13.21 -9.10
CA LEU A 62 -5.50 12.66 -10.45
C LEU A 62 -6.98 12.35 -10.72
N VAL A 63 -7.67 11.67 -9.80
CA VAL A 63 -9.10 11.36 -9.87
C VAL A 63 -9.94 12.63 -9.97
N GLN A 64 -9.70 13.64 -9.12
CA GLN A 64 -10.43 14.91 -9.17
C GLN A 64 -10.33 15.61 -10.54
N ARG A 65 -9.19 15.50 -11.23
CA ARG A 65 -8.98 16.09 -12.56
C ARG A 65 -9.59 15.21 -13.66
N LEU A 66 -9.45 13.88 -13.59
CA LEU A 66 -10.09 12.96 -14.53
C LEU A 66 -11.62 13.05 -14.51
N LEU A 67 -12.24 13.30 -13.35
CA LEU A 67 -13.69 13.51 -13.22
C LEU A 67 -14.22 14.73 -14.00
N GLN A 68 -13.34 15.63 -14.45
CA GLN A 68 -13.68 16.77 -15.32
C GLN A 68 -13.65 16.40 -16.81
N GLU A 69 -12.87 15.39 -17.17
CA GLU A 69 -12.66 14.93 -18.56
C GLU A 69 -13.55 13.73 -18.92
N TYR A 70 -13.71 12.79 -17.99
CA TYR A 70 -14.43 11.53 -18.17
C TYR A 70 -15.52 11.38 -17.08
N PRO A 71 -16.66 12.07 -17.20
CA PRO A 71 -17.74 11.95 -16.22
C PRO A 71 -18.32 10.52 -16.17
N ASP A 72 -18.21 9.75 -17.24
CA ASP A 72 -18.79 8.39 -17.36
C ASP A 72 -18.05 7.33 -16.52
N VAL A 73 -16.79 7.57 -16.15
CA VAL A 73 -16.04 6.67 -15.23
C VAL A 73 -16.16 7.07 -13.76
N ARG A 74 -17.05 8.02 -13.43
CA ARG A 74 -17.16 8.57 -12.07
C ARG A 74 -17.33 7.51 -11.00
N ASP A 75 -18.21 6.55 -11.21
CA ASP A 75 -18.53 5.57 -10.17
C ASP A 75 -17.37 4.62 -9.91
N ILE A 76 -16.61 4.23 -10.95
CA ILE A 76 -15.44 3.35 -10.78
C ILE A 76 -14.24 4.09 -10.17
N LEU A 77 -14.05 5.38 -10.47
CA LEU A 77 -13.06 6.21 -9.77
C LEU A 77 -13.45 6.47 -8.31
N ARG A 78 -14.75 6.58 -8.00
CA ARG A 78 -15.22 6.68 -6.61
C ARG A 78 -15.05 5.38 -5.81
N ILE A 79 -15.15 4.23 -6.45
CA ILE A 79 -14.85 2.93 -5.82
C ILE A 79 -13.36 2.87 -5.44
N LEU A 80 -12.45 3.32 -6.31
CA LEU A 80 -11.01 3.39 -6.00
C LEU A 80 -10.71 4.22 -4.75
N LEU A 81 -11.30 5.41 -4.63
CA LEU A 81 -11.14 6.25 -3.43
C LEU A 81 -11.77 5.63 -2.17
N GLY A 82 -12.78 4.77 -2.32
CA GLY A 82 -13.35 4.02 -1.20
C GLY A 82 -12.40 2.93 -0.68
N GLU A 83 -11.66 2.28 -1.57
CA GLU A 83 -10.68 1.24 -1.21
C GLU A 83 -9.53 1.78 -0.37
N HIS A 84 -9.14 3.07 -0.50
CA HIS A 84 -8.15 3.70 0.37
C HIS A 84 -8.56 3.63 1.85
N GLU A 85 -9.82 3.96 2.18
CA GLU A 85 -10.34 3.89 3.56
C GLU A 85 -10.52 2.44 4.03
N GLU A 86 -10.92 1.52 3.14
CA GLU A 86 -11.00 0.08 3.48
C GLU A 86 -9.63 -0.49 3.87
N LEU A 87 -8.57 -0.14 3.13
CA LEU A 87 -7.18 -0.53 3.44
C LEU A 87 -6.70 0.09 4.76
N ARG A 88 -7.00 1.37 4.98
CA ARG A 88 -6.70 2.09 6.22
C ARG A 88 -7.36 1.44 7.44
N SER A 89 -8.66 1.15 7.36
CA SER A 89 -9.43 0.49 8.43
C SER A 89 -8.85 -0.89 8.74
N ALA A 90 -8.59 -1.71 7.71
CA ALA A 90 -8.02 -3.05 7.88
C ALA A 90 -6.63 -3.02 8.55
N ALA A 91 -5.75 -2.09 8.17
CA ALA A 91 -4.43 -1.96 8.81
C ALA A 91 -4.53 -1.52 10.28
N LEU A 92 -5.48 -0.63 10.62
CA LEU A 92 -5.73 -0.23 12.01
C LEU A 92 -6.26 -1.39 12.86
N ASP A 93 -7.18 -2.19 12.32
CA ASP A 93 -7.72 -3.38 13.00
C ASP A 93 -6.62 -4.42 13.27
N ILE A 94 -5.75 -4.67 12.30
CA ILE A 94 -4.61 -5.58 12.48
C ILE A 94 -3.62 -5.02 13.52
N LEU A 95 -3.30 -3.73 13.50
CA LEU A 95 -2.44 -3.12 14.53
C LEU A 95 -3.02 -3.24 15.95
N ASN A 96 -4.34 -3.16 16.10
CA ASN A 96 -4.98 -3.34 17.39
C ASN A 96 -4.85 -4.81 17.87
N LEU A 97 -5.05 -5.79 16.99
CA LEU A 97 -4.82 -7.21 17.29
C LEU A 97 -3.34 -7.50 17.61
N LEU A 98 -2.42 -6.87 16.88
CA LEU A 98 -0.98 -7.00 17.09
C LEU A 98 -0.54 -6.45 18.46
N ARG A 99 -1.08 -5.29 18.88
CA ARG A 99 -0.85 -4.77 20.24
C ARG A 99 -1.37 -5.73 21.31
N HIS A 100 -2.57 -6.29 21.12
CA HIS A 100 -3.10 -7.29 22.06
C HIS A 100 -2.20 -8.53 22.17
N LEU A 101 -1.64 -9.02 21.06
CA LEU A 101 -0.64 -10.10 21.05
C LEU A 101 0.62 -9.72 21.86
N LEU A 102 1.19 -8.53 21.60
CA LEU A 102 2.41 -8.04 22.26
C LEU A 102 2.19 -7.76 23.76
N ASP A 103 0.99 -7.33 24.16
CA ASP A 103 0.58 -7.17 25.56
C ASP A 103 0.30 -8.51 26.28
N GLY A 104 0.49 -9.65 25.60
CA GLY A 104 0.26 -10.99 26.15
C GLY A 104 -1.23 -11.36 26.32
N GLN A 105 -2.13 -10.68 25.62
CA GLN A 105 -3.56 -10.99 25.64
C GLN A 105 -3.88 -12.17 24.72
N VAL A 106 -4.98 -12.88 25.01
CA VAL A 106 -5.45 -13.97 24.16
C VAL A 106 -6.08 -13.40 22.90
N VAL A 107 -5.38 -13.55 21.77
CA VAL A 107 -5.88 -13.25 20.42
C VAL A 107 -6.02 -14.55 19.65
N ASP A 108 -7.13 -14.70 18.94
CA ASP A 108 -7.35 -15.83 18.04
C ASP A 108 -6.40 -15.73 16.83
N ARG A 109 -5.48 -16.69 16.72
CA ARG A 109 -4.48 -16.75 15.64
C ARG A 109 -5.10 -16.94 14.26
N GLU A 110 -6.23 -17.64 14.13
CA GLU A 110 -6.93 -17.78 12.86
C GLU A 110 -7.54 -16.43 12.45
N VAL A 111 -8.15 -15.71 13.40
CA VAL A 111 -8.69 -14.36 13.14
C VAL A 111 -7.57 -13.38 12.74
N PHE A 112 -6.43 -13.39 13.43
CA PHE A 112 -5.28 -12.57 13.08
C PHE A 112 -4.73 -12.91 11.69
N SER A 113 -4.40 -14.19 11.42
CA SER A 113 -3.88 -14.65 10.12
C SER A 113 -4.84 -14.32 8.97
N ARG A 114 -6.15 -14.53 9.17
CA ARG A 114 -7.19 -14.18 8.19
C ARG A 114 -7.25 -12.69 7.90
N ASN A 115 -7.27 -11.83 8.92
CA ASN A 115 -7.34 -10.38 8.73
C ASN A 115 -6.12 -9.88 7.95
N CYS A 116 -4.92 -10.34 8.30
CA CYS A 116 -3.69 -10.00 7.60
C CYS A 116 -3.68 -10.45 6.13
N ARG A 117 -4.18 -11.66 5.84
CA ARG A 117 -4.32 -12.17 4.45
C ARG A 117 -5.33 -11.35 3.65
N CYS A 118 -6.50 -11.05 4.22
CA CYS A 118 -7.49 -10.19 3.57
C CYS A 118 -6.95 -8.79 3.28
N PHE A 119 -6.16 -8.21 4.19
CA PHE A 119 -5.48 -6.93 3.94
C PHE A 119 -4.50 -7.01 2.76
N ILE A 120 -3.63 -8.03 2.71
CA ILE A 120 -2.69 -8.25 1.60
C ILE A 120 -3.44 -8.43 0.26
N ASP A 121 -4.47 -9.27 0.21
CA ASP A 121 -5.28 -9.52 -0.99
C ASP A 121 -6.03 -8.26 -1.45
N ASN A 122 -6.56 -7.46 -0.51
CA ASN A 122 -7.20 -6.19 -0.81
C ASN A 122 -6.21 -5.20 -1.42
N TYR A 123 -5.01 -5.07 -0.86
CA TYR A 123 -3.99 -4.14 -1.35
C TYR A 123 -3.48 -4.54 -2.74
N HIS A 124 -3.26 -5.83 -3.00
CA HIS A 124 -2.93 -6.32 -4.34
C HIS A 124 -4.06 -6.05 -5.35
N ARG A 125 -5.32 -6.23 -4.96
CA ARG A 125 -6.48 -5.95 -5.84
C ARG A 125 -6.58 -4.45 -6.18
N HIS A 126 -6.36 -3.60 -5.18
CA HIS A 126 -6.40 -2.15 -5.30
C HIS A 126 -5.34 -1.63 -6.29
N ILE A 127 -4.05 -1.94 -6.05
CA ILE A 127 -2.93 -1.59 -6.94
C ILE A 127 -3.18 -2.07 -8.38
N ARG A 128 -3.66 -3.31 -8.56
CA ARG A 128 -4.00 -3.85 -9.88
C ARG A 128 -5.11 -3.06 -10.57
N ARG A 129 -6.07 -2.52 -9.82
CA ARG A 129 -7.17 -1.72 -10.37
C ARG A 129 -6.71 -0.32 -10.76
N GLU A 130 -5.82 0.29 -9.98
CA GLU A 130 -5.22 1.58 -10.30
C GLU A 130 -4.35 1.49 -11.56
N GLU A 131 -3.49 0.48 -11.67
CA GLU A 131 -2.66 0.27 -12.88
C GLU A 131 -3.48 -0.13 -14.12
N ALA A 132 -4.64 -0.78 -13.95
CA ALA A 132 -5.49 -1.21 -15.06
C ALA A 132 -6.53 -0.16 -15.50
N LEU A 133 -6.91 0.79 -14.64
CA LEU A 133 -7.98 1.76 -14.90
C LEU A 133 -7.53 3.22 -14.72
N LEU A 134 -6.95 3.57 -13.57
CA LEU A 134 -6.60 4.95 -13.26
C LEU A 134 -5.44 5.43 -14.14
N PHE A 135 -4.34 4.66 -14.20
CA PHE A 135 -3.15 5.10 -14.93
C PHE A 135 -3.37 5.20 -16.44
N PRO A 136 -4.07 4.26 -17.12
CA PRO A 136 -4.41 4.43 -18.54
C PRO A 136 -5.25 5.68 -18.82
N LEU A 137 -6.23 6.00 -17.96
CA LEU A 137 -7.02 7.23 -18.11
C LEU A 137 -6.16 8.50 -17.95
N VAL A 138 -5.17 8.50 -17.06
CA VAL A 138 -4.19 9.60 -16.97
C VAL A 138 -3.38 9.68 -18.26
N GLU A 139 -2.80 8.56 -18.72
CA GLU A 139 -1.97 8.47 -19.93
C GLU A 139 -2.73 8.93 -21.18
N ASP A 140 -4.02 8.60 -21.31
CA ASP A 140 -4.91 9.07 -22.36
C ASP A 140 -5.04 10.60 -22.35
N VAL A 141 -5.28 11.25 -21.20
CA VAL A 141 -5.30 12.73 -21.14
C VAL A 141 -3.94 13.30 -21.52
N LEU A 142 -2.85 12.74 -21.01
CA LEU A 142 -1.50 13.24 -21.30
C LEU A 142 -1.18 13.13 -22.81
N SER A 143 -1.69 12.10 -23.49
CA SER A 143 -1.51 11.89 -24.93
C SER A 143 -2.12 13.01 -25.79
N THR A 144 -3.15 13.69 -25.28
CA THR A 144 -3.78 14.86 -25.95
C THR A 144 -2.93 16.13 -25.88
N GLY A 145 -1.80 16.11 -25.18
CA GLY A 145 -0.97 17.28 -24.89
C GLY A 145 -1.54 18.18 -23.78
N LYS A 146 -2.62 17.76 -23.12
CA LYS A 146 -3.24 18.48 -22.01
C LYS A 146 -2.45 18.29 -20.72
N ASP A 147 -2.01 19.39 -20.14
CA ASP A 147 -1.42 19.40 -18.81
C ASP A 147 -2.53 19.35 -17.74
N LEU A 148 -2.49 18.33 -16.89
CA LEU A 148 -3.40 18.23 -15.75
C LEU A 148 -3.10 19.27 -14.66
N ASN A 149 -1.91 19.90 -14.70
CA ASN A 149 -1.34 20.80 -13.71
C ASN A 149 -1.32 20.17 -12.30
N ILE A 150 -0.84 18.94 -12.23
CA ILE A 150 -0.64 18.18 -10.99
C ILE A 150 0.87 18.05 -10.79
N SER A 151 1.31 18.24 -9.55
CA SER A 151 2.61 17.79 -9.06
C SER A 151 2.38 16.64 -8.09
N ARG A 152 3.30 15.67 -8.04
CA ARG A 152 3.26 14.63 -7.01
C ARG A 152 3.33 15.28 -5.63
N VAL A 153 2.48 14.85 -4.70
CA VAL A 153 2.56 15.27 -3.31
C VAL A 153 3.81 14.62 -2.71
N THR A 154 4.80 15.44 -2.34
CA THR A 154 6.02 14.96 -1.71
C THR A 154 5.89 15.02 -0.20
N ALA A 155 5.37 13.96 0.41
CA ALA A 155 5.94 13.56 1.69
C ALA A 155 7.24 12.81 1.40
N GLU A 156 8.30 13.07 2.17
CA GLU A 156 9.43 12.15 2.16
C GLU A 156 8.91 10.77 2.59
N PRO A 157 9.21 9.68 1.86
CA PRO A 157 9.13 8.38 2.50
C PRO A 157 9.99 8.42 3.75
N PRO A 158 9.65 7.70 4.83
CA PRO A 158 10.34 7.82 6.11
C PRO A 158 11.87 7.61 6.03
N VAL A 159 12.38 7.04 4.92
CA VAL A 159 13.79 7.03 4.56
C VAL A 159 14.03 6.85 3.05
N SER A 160 15.27 7.13 2.61
CA SER A 160 15.68 7.46 1.23
C SER A 160 15.46 6.43 0.10
N ASP A 161 15.37 5.14 0.39
CA ASP A 161 15.07 4.08 -0.59
C ASP A 161 13.58 3.67 -0.62
N GLY A 162 12.80 4.17 0.35
CA GLY A 162 11.38 3.94 0.48
C GLY A 162 10.95 3.03 1.64
N PHE A 163 11.86 2.52 2.48
CA PHE A 163 11.53 1.63 3.60
C PHE A 163 12.10 2.15 4.94
N PRO A 164 11.33 2.15 6.06
CA PRO A 164 11.81 2.51 7.40
C PRO A 164 13.10 1.79 7.80
N ASP A 165 13.99 2.42 8.59
CA ASP A 165 15.29 1.82 8.96
C ASP A 165 15.16 0.46 9.66
N SER A 166 14.12 0.30 10.47
CA SER A 166 13.70 -0.93 11.11
C SER A 166 13.37 -2.03 10.08
N VAL A 167 12.51 -1.71 9.12
CA VAL A 167 12.22 -2.56 7.94
C VAL A 167 13.48 -2.87 7.14
N ARG A 168 14.41 -1.93 6.95
CA ARG A 168 15.65 -2.15 6.20
C ARG A 168 16.60 -3.11 6.89
N ALA A 169 16.73 -3.00 8.21
CA ALA A 169 17.53 -3.92 9.01
C ALA A 169 16.99 -5.35 8.90
N ARG A 170 15.66 -5.50 9.00
CA ARG A 170 14.95 -6.79 8.95
C ARG A 170 14.90 -7.39 7.53
N LEU A 171 14.59 -6.61 6.49
CA LEU A 171 14.57 -7.07 5.10
C LEU A 171 15.95 -7.52 4.58
N LYS A 172 17.06 -6.95 5.07
CA LYS A 172 18.42 -7.40 4.70
C LYS A 172 18.75 -8.83 5.13
N LEU A 173 18.01 -9.39 6.09
CA LEU A 173 18.13 -10.79 6.52
C LEU A 173 17.24 -11.74 5.70
N VAL A 174 16.27 -11.20 4.95
CA VAL A 174 15.24 -11.98 4.24
C VAL A 174 15.42 -11.92 2.71
N VAL A 175 16.11 -10.90 2.19
CA VAL A 175 16.44 -10.76 0.75
C VAL A 175 17.92 -11.09 0.49
N THR A 176 18.32 -12.31 0.83
CA THR A 176 19.49 -12.97 0.25
C THR A 176 19.04 -14.10 -0.66
N VAL A 177 18.54 -13.74 -1.85
CA VAL A 177 18.55 -14.65 -3.00
C VAL A 177 19.92 -14.48 -3.65
N PRO A 178 20.71 -15.56 -3.85
CA PRO A 178 22.00 -15.45 -4.53
C PRO A 178 21.82 -15.09 -6.02
N ASP A 179 22.84 -14.44 -6.58
CA ASP A 179 22.92 -14.00 -7.99
C ASP A 179 22.71 -15.12 -9.02
#